data_AF-A0AA87AT99-F1
#
_entry.id   AF-A0AA87AT99-F1
#
_cell.length_a   1.000
_cell.length_b   1.000
_cell.length_c   1.000
_cell.angle_alpha   90.00
_cell.angle_beta   90.00
_cell.angle_gamma   90.00
#
_symmetry.space_group_name_H-M   'P 1'
#
loop_
_entity.id
_entity.type
_entity.pdbx_description
1 polymer ?
#
loop_
_entity_poly.entity_id
_entity_poly.type
_entity_poly.pdbx_seq_one_letter_code
_entity_poly.pdbx_strand_id
1 'polypeptide(L)'
;MVIAISPSSVVWGNIGVGAGGIAWPERSSWTFKGASLDFVPADMNWQKEYRDGLISYRSFFEKCLVNDIQANNRARIPIEKSKADLLLVAGGDDALWPSDKFAREIVQSAQARLH
;
A
#
# COMPACT_ATOMS: atom_id res chain seq x y z
N MET A 1 2.25 -17.17 12.72
CA MET A 1 2.41 -17.10 11.26
C MET A 1 1.36 -16.17 10.68
N VAL A 2 1.73 -15.34 9.71
CA VAL A 2 0.85 -14.49 8.90
C VAL A 2 1.03 -14.87 7.44
N ILE A 3 -0.08 -15.07 6.74
CA ILE A 3 -0.10 -15.30 5.29
C ILE A 3 -0.71 -14.06 4.64
N ALA A 4 0.04 -13.39 3.77
CA ALA A 4 -0.43 -12.21 3.05
C ALA A 4 -0.49 -12.50 1.55
N ILE A 5 -1.66 -12.28 0.95
CA ILE A 5 -1.94 -12.47 -0.48
C ILE A 5 -2.12 -11.10 -1.09
N SER A 6 -1.39 -10.83 -2.18
CA SER A 6 -1.25 -9.50 -2.77
C SER A 6 -0.96 -8.43 -1.70
N PRO A 7 0.16 -8.53 -0.95
CA PRO A 7 0.41 -7.67 0.19
C PRO A 7 0.67 -6.21 -0.20
N SER A 8 0.58 -5.30 0.78
CA SER A 8 1.11 -3.94 0.71
C SER A 8 2.25 -3.74 1.72
N SER A 9 3.27 -2.97 1.36
CA SER A 9 4.33 -2.55 2.27
C SER A 9 4.04 -1.20 2.96
N VAL A 10 2.96 -0.51 2.54
CA VAL A 10 2.55 0.81 3.00
C VAL A 10 1.06 0.86 3.34
N VAL A 11 0.66 1.84 4.16
CA VAL A 11 -0.74 2.16 4.45
C VAL A 11 -1.30 3.08 3.37
N TRP A 12 -2.54 2.83 2.94
CA TRP A 12 -3.24 3.60 1.91
C TRP A 12 -4.38 4.44 2.47
N GLY A 13 -4.64 5.57 1.83
CA GLY A 13 -5.82 6.40 2.08
C GLY A 13 -7.12 5.66 1.75
N ASN A 14 -8.22 6.10 2.35
CA ASN A 14 -9.55 5.55 2.06
C ASN A 14 -9.95 5.91 0.63
N ILE A 15 -10.55 4.96 -0.09
CA ILE A 15 -11.11 5.23 -1.41
C ILE A 15 -12.58 5.62 -1.26
N GLY A 16 -12.94 6.80 -1.73
CA GLY A 16 -14.32 7.27 -1.80
C GLY A 16 -14.90 7.80 -0.49
N VAL A 17 -16.23 7.86 -0.43
CA VAL A 17 -16.98 8.45 0.68
C VAL A 17 -16.88 7.53 1.90
N GLY A 18 -16.27 8.01 2.99
CA GLY A 18 -16.22 7.26 4.25
C GLY A 18 -17.58 7.26 4.98
N ALA A 19 -17.65 6.57 6.12
CA ALA A 19 -18.87 6.46 6.93
C ALA A 19 -19.48 7.82 7.34
N GLY A 20 -18.68 8.88 7.40
CA GLY A 20 -19.12 10.26 7.68
C GLY A 20 -19.64 11.04 6.47
N GLY A 21 -19.81 10.43 5.30
CA GLY A 21 -20.34 11.11 4.11
C GLY A 21 -19.33 12.04 3.40
N ILE A 22 -18.10 12.13 3.90
CA ILE A 22 -17.06 13.02 3.38
C ILE A 22 -16.04 12.22 2.58
N ALA A 23 -15.82 12.57 1.32
CA ALA A 23 -14.78 12.00 0.48
C ALA A 23 -13.40 12.67 0.66
N TRP A 24 -13.38 13.97 1.00
CA TRP A 24 -12.16 14.78 1.06
C TRP A 24 -12.12 15.69 2.31
N PRO A 25 -10.95 15.94 2.92
CA PRO A 25 -9.63 15.38 2.57
C PRO A 25 -9.56 13.86 2.79
N GLU A 26 -8.62 13.20 2.12
CA GLU A 26 -8.32 11.78 2.34
C GLU A 26 -8.05 11.50 3.82
N ARG A 27 -8.40 10.29 4.26
CA ARG A 27 -8.14 9.78 5.60
C ARG A 27 -7.46 8.43 5.48
N SER A 28 -6.72 8.05 6.52
CA SER A 28 -6.13 6.73 6.60
C SER A 28 -7.20 5.64 6.54
N SER A 29 -6.93 4.55 5.81
CA SER A 29 -7.77 3.35 5.88
C SER A 29 -7.62 2.60 7.20
N TRP A 30 -6.59 2.93 7.99
CA TRP A 30 -6.23 2.18 9.18
C TRP A 30 -5.98 3.08 10.39
N THR A 31 -6.41 2.59 11.55
CA THR A 31 -6.03 3.16 12.84
C THR A 31 -5.24 2.13 13.64
N PHE A 32 -4.33 2.59 14.48
CA PHE A 32 -3.64 1.77 15.46
C PHE A 32 -3.78 2.40 16.83
N LYS A 33 -4.34 1.66 17.79
CA LYS A 33 -4.64 2.14 19.15
C LYS A 33 -5.46 3.44 19.17
N GLY A 34 -6.40 3.57 18.23
CA GLY A 34 -7.29 4.74 18.12
C GLY A 34 -6.69 5.94 17.39
N ALA A 35 -5.42 5.90 16.97
CA ALA A 35 -4.81 6.96 16.16
C ALA A 35 -4.73 6.55 14.69
N SER A 36 -5.06 7.46 13.78
CA SER A 36 -4.89 7.27 12.33
C SER A 36 -3.41 7.10 11.98
N LEU A 37 -3.11 6.13 11.13
CA LEU A 37 -1.75 5.93 10.61
C LEU A 37 -1.49 6.88 9.43
N ASP A 38 -0.23 7.32 9.28
CA ASP A 38 0.22 7.96 8.04
C ASP A 38 -0.06 7.04 6.85
N PHE A 39 -0.39 7.64 5.70
CA PHE A 39 -0.80 6.90 4.51
C PHE A 39 -0.25 7.56 3.24
N VAL A 40 -0.16 6.76 2.16
CA VAL A 40 0.19 7.24 0.83
C VAL A 40 -1.01 7.98 0.23
N PRO A 41 -0.88 9.28 -0.12
CA PRO A 41 -1.97 10.06 -0.72
C PRO A 41 -2.21 9.68 -2.18
N ALA A 42 -3.46 9.82 -2.65
CA ALA A 42 -3.80 9.56 -4.05
C ALA A 42 -3.24 10.64 -5.00
N ASP A 43 -2.87 10.23 -6.21
CA ASP A 43 -2.61 11.14 -7.31
C ASP A 43 -3.91 11.42 -8.08
N MET A 44 -4.49 12.59 -7.82
CA MET A 44 -5.72 13.04 -8.49
C MET A 44 -5.54 13.38 -9.97
N ASN A 45 -4.30 13.46 -10.46
CA ASN A 45 -3.97 13.72 -11.86
C ASN A 45 -3.63 12.44 -12.64
N TRP A 46 -3.75 11.26 -12.03
CA TRP A 46 -3.54 9.99 -12.74
C TRP A 46 -4.56 9.81 -13.87
N GLN A 47 -4.06 9.30 -15.01
CA GLN A 47 -4.86 8.99 -16.18
C GLN A 47 -5.07 7.48 -16.25
N LYS A 48 -6.31 7.06 -16.52
CA LYS A 48 -6.67 5.65 -16.57
C LYS A 48 -5.89 4.92 -17.65
N GLU A 49 -5.27 3.81 -17.27
CA GLU A 49 -4.69 2.85 -18.20
C GLU A 49 -5.61 1.67 -18.39
N TYR A 50 -5.61 1.10 -19.59
CA TYR A 50 -6.49 0.00 -19.96
C TYR A 50 -5.67 -1.22 -20.39
N ARG A 51 -6.11 -2.39 -19.95
CA ARG A 51 -5.58 -3.69 -20.36
C ARG A 51 -6.74 -4.61 -20.68
N ASP A 52 -6.74 -5.18 -21.89
CA ASP A 52 -7.79 -6.08 -22.37
C ASP A 52 -9.22 -5.48 -22.22
N GLY A 53 -9.34 -4.17 -22.41
CA GLY A 53 -10.60 -3.43 -22.30
C GLY A 53 -11.04 -3.08 -20.87
N LEU A 54 -10.30 -3.49 -19.83
CA LEU A 54 -10.57 -3.18 -18.43
C LEU A 54 -9.57 -2.14 -17.90
N ILE A 55 -9.98 -1.36 -16.90
CA ILE A 55 -9.08 -0.40 -16.25
C ILE A 55 -8.04 -1.16 -15.42
N SER A 56 -6.77 -0.90 -15.68
CA SER A 56 -5.64 -1.28 -14.83
C SER A 56 -5.35 -0.13 -13.87
N TYR A 57 -5.31 -0.42 -12.57
CA TYR A 57 -4.98 0.57 -11.53
C TYR A 57 -3.52 0.49 -11.11
N ARG A 58 -2.73 -0.46 -11.61
CA ARG A 58 -1.35 -0.65 -11.18
C ARG A 58 -0.53 0.64 -11.27
N SER A 59 -0.60 1.32 -12.41
CA SER A 59 0.08 2.60 -12.66
C SER A 59 -0.36 3.71 -11.72
N PHE A 60 -1.62 3.69 -11.25
CA PHE A 60 -2.13 4.65 -10.26
C PHE A 60 -1.35 4.51 -8.95
N PHE A 61 -1.31 3.30 -8.40
CA PHE A 61 -0.61 3.04 -7.14
C PHE A 61 0.90 3.25 -7.28
N GLU A 62 1.51 2.83 -8.39
CA GLU A 62 2.93 3.08 -8.67
C GLU A 62 3.25 4.58 -8.71
N LYS A 63 2.39 5.39 -9.31
CA LYS A 63 2.56 6.85 -9.36
C LYS A 63 2.43 7.50 -7.98
N CYS A 64 1.46 7.06 -7.17
CA CYS A 64 1.32 7.53 -5.78
C CYS A 64 2.59 7.24 -4.95
N LEU A 65 3.24 6.10 -5.18
CA LEU A 65 4.49 5.72 -4.49
C LEU A 65 5.70 6.60 -4.83
N VAL A 66 5.67 7.35 -5.93
CA VAL A 66 6.81 8.21 -6.33
C VAL A 66 6.54 9.70 -6.12
N ASN A 67 5.28 10.11 -5.97
CA ASN A 67 4.90 11.52 -5.88
C ASN A 67 5.32 12.19 -4.57
N ASP A 68 5.22 11.50 -3.42
CA ASP A 68 5.65 12.02 -2.11
C ASP A 68 6.44 10.98 -1.32
N ILE A 69 7.75 10.95 -1.56
CA ILE A 69 8.68 10.03 -0.91
C ILE A 69 8.61 10.15 0.63
N GLN A 70 8.38 11.36 1.16
CA GLN A 70 8.35 11.57 2.60
C GLN A 70 7.08 11.01 3.23
N ALA A 71 5.91 11.24 2.62
CA ALA A 71 4.67 10.60 3.04
C ALA A 71 4.77 9.08 2.97
N ASN A 72 5.36 8.54 1.90
CA ASN A 72 5.49 7.11 1.69
C ASN A 72 6.40 6.45 2.73
N ASN A 73 7.49 7.12 3.11
CA ASN A 73 8.38 6.66 4.19
C ASN A 73 7.66 6.60 5.54
N ARG A 74 6.78 7.57 5.84
CA ARG A 74 5.96 7.58 7.06
C ARG A 74 4.86 6.53 7.03
N ALA A 75 4.26 6.29 5.86
CA ALA A 75 3.21 5.31 5.64
C ALA A 75 3.70 3.84 5.62
N ARG A 76 5.01 3.60 5.62
CA ARG A 76 5.58 2.25 5.60
C ARG A 76 5.11 1.43 6.80
N ILE A 77 4.67 0.21 6.53
CA ILE A 77 4.34 -0.77 7.56
C ILE A 77 5.65 -1.33 8.14
N PRO A 78 5.91 -1.20 9.45
CA PRO A 78 7.20 -1.55 10.05
C PRO A 78 7.29 -3.06 10.35
N ILE A 79 7.36 -3.88 9.30
CA ILE A 79 7.37 -5.34 9.39
C ILE A 79 8.54 -5.85 10.22
N GLU A 80 9.67 -5.15 10.23
CA GLU A 80 10.84 -5.46 11.06
C GLU A 80 10.53 -5.53 12.57
N LYS A 81 9.42 -4.94 13.03
CA LYS A 81 8.97 -5.02 14.42
C LYS A 81 8.10 -6.23 14.74
N SER A 82 7.65 -6.98 13.72
CA SER A 82 6.84 -8.18 13.89
C SER A 82 7.70 -9.37 14.29
N LYS A 83 7.16 -10.24 15.16
CA LYS A 83 7.76 -11.54 15.51
C LYS A 83 7.14 -12.72 14.74
N ALA A 84 6.19 -12.44 13.84
CA ALA A 84 5.49 -13.49 13.13
C ALA A 84 6.31 -14.01 11.94
N ASP A 85 6.29 -15.32 11.72
CA ASP A 85 6.71 -15.90 10.44
C ASP A 85 5.76 -15.44 9.33
N LEU A 86 6.32 -15.07 8.18
CA LEU A 86 5.59 -14.51 7.05
C LEU A 86 5.62 -15.45 5.86
N LEU A 87 4.46 -15.69 5.25
CA LEU A 87 4.33 -16.26 3.91
C LEU A 87 3.67 -15.20 3.02
N LEU A 88 4.34 -14.82 1.94
CA LEU A 88 3.87 -13.79 1.01
C LEU A 88 3.56 -14.44 -0.34
N VAL A 89 2.38 -14.16 -0.87
CA VAL A 89 1.96 -14.57 -2.21
C VAL A 89 1.65 -13.30 -3.00
N ALA A 90 2.37 -13.08 -4.10
CA ALA A 90 2.20 -11.90 -4.94
C ALA A 90 2.11 -12.28 -6.41
N GLY A 91 1.23 -11.60 -7.15
CA GLY A 91 1.14 -11.74 -8.60
C GLY A 91 2.13 -10.81 -9.26
N GLY A 92 3.06 -11.36 -10.05
CA GLY A 92 3.99 -10.54 -10.84
C GLY A 92 3.29 -9.64 -11.86
N ASP A 93 2.09 -10.05 -12.30
CA ASP A 93 1.28 -9.37 -13.29
C ASP A 93 0.00 -8.74 -12.69
N ASP A 94 0.04 -8.41 -11.39
CA ASP A 94 -1.08 -7.78 -10.68
C ASP A 94 -1.45 -6.43 -11.30
N ALA A 95 -2.64 -6.36 -11.91
CA ALA A 95 -3.15 -5.17 -12.61
C ALA A 95 -3.82 -4.15 -11.67
N LEU A 96 -4.03 -4.49 -10.40
CA LEU A 96 -4.61 -3.56 -9.43
C LEU A 96 -3.52 -2.69 -8.81
N TRP A 97 -2.45 -3.29 -8.31
CA TRP A 97 -1.37 -2.60 -7.59
C TRP A 97 -0.07 -3.43 -7.58
N PRO A 98 1.10 -2.85 -7.26
CA PRO A 98 2.38 -3.54 -7.41
C PRO A 98 2.69 -4.50 -6.25
N SER A 99 1.85 -5.52 -6.06
CA SER A 99 1.96 -6.46 -4.93
C SER A 99 3.26 -7.24 -4.89
N ASP A 100 3.88 -7.50 -6.05
CA ASP A 100 5.19 -8.14 -6.15
C ASP A 100 6.33 -7.24 -5.64
N LYS A 101 6.25 -5.93 -5.92
CA LYS A 101 7.17 -4.93 -5.35
C LYS A 101 7.02 -4.88 -3.84
N PHE A 102 5.78 -4.80 -3.35
CA PHE A 102 5.51 -4.77 -1.91
C PHE A 102 6.02 -6.03 -1.19
N ALA A 103 5.82 -7.22 -1.77
CA ALA A 103 6.34 -8.46 -1.20
C ALA A 103 7.87 -8.43 -1.07
N ARG A 104 8.59 -7.92 -2.08
CA ARG A 104 10.06 -7.77 -2.02
C ARG A 104 10.51 -6.80 -0.93
N GLU A 105 9.84 -5.65 -0.80
CA GLU A 105 10.14 -4.67 0.24
C GLU A 105 9.89 -5.22 1.66
N ILE A 106 8.82 -5.99 1.84
CA ILE A 106 8.51 -6.67 3.11
C ILE A 106 9.60 -7.68 3.46
N VAL A 107 10.08 -8.48 2.50
CA VAL A 107 11.18 -9.43 2.71
C VAL A 107 12.46 -8.69 3.11
N GLN A 108 12.81 -7.62 2.41
CA GLN A 108 14.00 -6.82 2.70
C GLN A 108 13.96 -6.23 4.12
N SER A 109 12.82 -5.66 4.53
CA SER A 109 12.62 -5.15 5.89
C SER A 109 12.70 -6.25 6.95
N ALA A 110 12.07 -7.41 6.70
CA ALA A 110 12.12 -8.54 7.62
C ALA A 110 13.52 -9.12 7.79
N GLN A 111 14.34 -9.11 6.73
CA GLN A 111 15.74 -9.55 6.75
C GLN A 111 16.65 -8.54 7.46
N ALA A 112 16.41 -7.24 7.32
CA ALA A 112 17.18 -6.21 8.03
C ALA A 112 17.11 -6.34 9.56
N ARG A 113 16.07 -6.97 10.10
CA ARG A 113 15.95 -7.32 11.53
C ARG A 113 17.02 -8.32 12.01
N LEU A 114 17.52 -9.17 11.11
CA LEU A 114 18.44 -10.26 11.44
C LEU A 114 19.91 -9.80 11.52
N HIS A 115 20.18 -8.54 11.20
CA HIS A 115 21.49 -7.88 11.28
C HIS A 115 21.48 -6.81 12.37
#